data_AF-G7EBX4-F1
#
_entry.id   AF-G7EBX4-F1
#
_cell.length_a   1.000
_cell.length_b   1.000
_cell.length_c   1.000
_cell.angle_alpha   90.00
_cell.angle_beta   90.00
_cell.angle_gamma   90.00
#
_symmetry.space_group_name_H-M   'P 1'
#
loop_
_entity.id
_entity.type
_entity.pdbx_description
1 polymer ?
#
loop_
_entity_poly.entity_id
_entity_poly.type
_entity_poly.pdbx_seq_one_letter_code
_entity_poly.pdbx_strand_id
1 'polypeptide(L)'
;MSCFDVIVTFSNEIFRPFLLLVSSVFAIYFAYKKIGNRVAAQYSFGGESFTPSHITEVVLSNKKDKPVNIYAIHAVFHNDLWLELDKYSPPKVLKPYESLSLSMNPYSSLNVGSDKYEPDFMNAEIYIESDDKVIKCESRYRPELLERYAKVAVNRCSYNGFVYDETVAYILVYILDNSMKTAFIHKSGYIGNEWELSPNHLGQNATDQNVLGMIVANKFDKVFSSHVIYRVQSLGNLVAVKA
;
A
#
# COMPACT_ATOMS: atom_id res chain seq x y z
N MET A 1 15.21 10.50 72.86
CA MET A 1 15.51 10.09 71.47
C MET A 1 15.51 11.35 70.64
N SER A 2 16.62 11.73 70.01
CA SER A 2 16.67 12.99 69.26
C SER A 2 15.84 12.86 67.97
N CYS A 3 15.34 13.98 67.45
CA CYS A 3 14.62 13.98 66.17
C CYS A 3 15.47 13.38 65.03
N PHE A 4 16.80 13.51 65.14
CA PHE A 4 17.76 12.92 64.22
C PHE A 4 17.76 11.39 64.27
N ASP A 5 17.70 10.79 65.46
CA ASP A 5 17.66 9.33 65.62
C ASP A 5 16.39 8.73 65.00
N VAL A 6 15.25 9.40 65.17
CA VAL A 6 13.97 8.98 64.58
C VAL A 6 14.04 8.98 63.04
N ILE A 7 14.65 10.01 62.45
CA ILE A 7 14.83 10.11 60.99
C ILE A 7 15.78 9.02 60.48
N VAL A 8 16.88 8.76 61.19
CA VAL A 8 17.86 7.72 60.81
C VAL A 8 17.23 6.33 60.91
N THR A 9 16.47 6.04 61.98
CA THR A 9 15.77 4.76 62.13
C THR A 9 14.70 4.59 61.06
N PHE A 10 13.87 5.60 60.79
CA PHE A 10 12.87 5.55 59.72
C PHE A 10 13.50 5.30 58.34
N SER A 11 14.60 5.99 58.03
CA SER A 11 15.31 5.85 56.77
C SER A 11 15.87 4.43 56.59
N ASN A 12 16.50 3.88 57.61
CA ASN A 12 17.15 2.57 57.54
C ASN A 12 16.18 1.39 57.65
N GLU A 13 15.18 1.46 58.51
CA GLU A 13 14.30 0.33 58.79
C GLU A 13 13.06 0.28 57.88
N ILE A 14 12.60 1.42 57.38
CA ILE A 14 11.35 1.49 56.59
C ILE A 14 11.64 1.91 55.15
N PHE A 15 12.31 3.05 54.95
CA PHE A 15 12.48 3.61 53.60
C PHE A 15 13.43 2.75 52.73
N ARG A 16 14.59 2.34 53.25
CA ARG A 16 15.57 1.56 52.48
C ARG A 16 15.05 0.17 52.06
N PRO A 17 14.42 -0.64 52.94
CA PRO A 17 13.84 -1.92 52.53
C PRO A 17 12.68 -1.75 51.55
N PHE A 18 11.84 -0.74 51.73
CA PHE A 18 10.77 -0.41 50.78
C PHE A 18 11.33 -0.06 49.40
N LEU A 19 12.37 0.78 49.33
CA LEU A 19 13.03 1.14 48.09
C LEU A 19 13.68 -0.07 47.41
N LEU A 20 14.30 -0.96 48.19
CA LEU A 20 14.85 -2.23 47.67
C LEU A 20 13.76 -3.13 47.09
N LEU A 21 12.61 -3.23 47.76
CA LEU A 21 11.48 -4.00 47.24
C LEU A 21 10.96 -3.42 45.93
N VAL A 22 10.70 -2.11 45.90
CA VAL A 22 10.20 -1.41 44.70
C VAL A 22 11.19 -1.53 43.54
N SER A 23 12.48 -1.28 43.77
CA SER A 23 13.52 -1.40 42.74
C SER A 23 13.68 -2.84 42.24
N SER A 24 13.57 -3.84 43.12
CA SER A 24 13.61 -5.25 42.72
C SER A 24 12.43 -5.62 41.82
N VAL A 25 11.22 -5.15 42.13
CA VAL A 25 10.03 -5.36 41.29
C VAL A 25 10.24 -4.74 39.90
N PHE A 26 10.76 -3.51 39.82
CA PHE A 26 11.08 -2.88 38.55
C PHE A 26 12.17 -3.64 37.78
N ALA A 27 13.23 -4.08 38.46
CA ALA A 27 14.32 -4.84 37.84
C ALA A 27 13.81 -6.14 37.21
N ILE A 28 12.97 -6.89 37.93
CA ILE A 28 12.33 -8.12 37.42
C ILE A 28 11.43 -7.80 36.22
N TYR A 29 10.62 -6.73 36.31
CA TYR A 29 9.74 -6.32 35.22
C TYR A 29 10.51 -5.97 33.94
N PHE A 30 11.56 -5.15 34.03
CA PHE A 30 12.38 -4.77 32.88
C PHE A 30 13.19 -5.94 32.32
N ALA A 31 13.70 -6.83 33.18
CA ALA A 31 14.34 -8.06 32.74
C ALA A 31 13.38 -8.92 31.89
N TYR A 32 12.14 -9.12 32.36
CA TYR A 32 11.13 -9.88 31.63
C TYR A 32 10.77 -9.27 30.25
N LYS A 33 10.76 -7.93 30.14
CA LYS A 33 10.50 -7.22 28.87
C LYS A 33 11.62 -7.42 27.83
N LYS A 34 12.85 -7.71 28.27
CA LYS A 34 14.03 -7.88 27.41
C LYS A 34 14.36 -9.35 27.09
N ILE A 35 13.97 -10.27 27.96
CA ILE A 35 14.23 -11.72 27.80
C ILE A 35 13.36 -12.31 26.68
N GLY A 36 13.99 -13.17 25.86
CA GLY A 36 13.35 -13.86 24.73
C GLY A 36 13.06 -12.95 23.53
N ASN A 37 12.53 -13.52 22.45
CA ASN A 37 12.02 -12.75 21.30
C ASN A 37 10.52 -13.00 21.17
N ARG A 38 9.78 -11.96 20.78
CA ARG A 38 8.35 -12.09 20.49
C ARG A 38 8.00 -11.11 19.39
N VAL A 39 7.81 -11.63 18.20
CA VAL A 39 7.45 -10.86 17.01
C VAL A 39 6.12 -11.38 16.52
N ALA A 40 5.17 -10.47 16.27
CA ALA A 40 3.93 -10.81 15.59
C ALA A 40 4.09 -10.51 14.10
N ALA A 41 3.58 -11.39 13.24
CA ALA A 41 3.59 -11.21 11.81
C ALA A 41 2.15 -11.20 11.29
N GLN A 42 1.77 -10.13 10.60
CA GLN A 42 0.56 -10.09 9.81
C GLN A 42 0.94 -10.11 8.35
N TYR A 43 0.28 -10.93 7.54
CA TYR A 43 0.59 -11.01 6.12
C TYR A 43 -0.68 -11.06 5.27
N SER A 44 -0.52 -10.64 4.03
CA SER A 44 -1.52 -10.75 2.97
C SER A 44 -0.92 -11.49 1.78
N PHE A 45 -1.77 -12.11 0.98
CA PHE A 45 -1.37 -12.72 -0.28
C PHE A 45 -2.34 -12.32 -1.38
N GLY A 46 -1.87 -12.36 -2.61
CA GLY A 46 -2.66 -12.02 -3.78
C GLY A 46 -1.86 -12.26 -5.05
N GLY A 47 -2.55 -12.14 -6.18
CA GLY A 47 -1.95 -12.21 -7.50
C GLY A 47 -2.44 -11.05 -8.36
N GLU A 48 -1.64 -10.71 -9.37
CA GLU A 48 -2.03 -9.78 -10.43
C GLU A 48 -2.24 -10.57 -11.73
N SER A 49 -2.78 -9.94 -12.78
CA SER A 49 -3.15 -10.64 -14.02
C SER A 49 -2.03 -11.47 -14.66
N PHE A 50 -0.76 -11.10 -14.44
CA PHE A 50 0.41 -11.78 -14.98
C PHE A 50 1.38 -12.29 -13.91
N THR A 51 1.00 -12.19 -12.63
CA THR A 51 1.85 -12.54 -11.50
C THR A 51 1.15 -13.60 -10.67
N PRO A 52 1.75 -14.79 -10.47
CA PRO A 52 1.17 -15.83 -9.62
C PRO A 52 0.81 -15.30 -8.23
N SER A 53 -0.17 -15.96 -7.60
CA SER A 53 -0.49 -15.67 -6.19
C SER A 53 0.75 -15.90 -5.33
N HIS A 54 1.10 -14.90 -4.52
CA HIS A 54 2.22 -14.92 -3.59
C HIS A 54 1.88 -14.09 -2.35
N ILE A 55 2.63 -14.27 -1.27
CA ILE A 55 2.58 -13.35 -0.12
C ILE A 55 3.09 -11.99 -0.62
N THR A 56 2.25 -10.97 -0.57
CA THR A 56 2.55 -9.64 -1.12
C THR A 56 3.14 -8.69 -0.09
N GLU A 57 2.63 -8.76 1.14
CA GLU A 57 3.08 -7.91 2.25
C GLU A 57 3.23 -8.74 3.53
N VAL A 58 4.29 -8.45 4.28
CA VAL A 58 4.47 -8.91 5.66
C VAL A 58 4.70 -7.71 6.56
N VAL A 59 3.83 -7.55 7.56
CA VAL A 59 3.94 -6.54 8.63
C VAL A 59 4.42 -7.23 9.90
N LEU A 60 5.62 -6.86 10.33
CA LEU A 60 6.26 -7.40 11.53
C LEU A 60 6.12 -6.40 12.68
N SER A 61 5.68 -6.86 13.84
CA SER A 61 5.57 -6.03 15.05
C SER A 61 6.37 -6.63 16.20
N ASN A 62 7.36 -5.89 16.69
CA ASN A 62 8.13 -6.30 17.86
C ASN A 62 7.33 -6.08 19.14
N LYS A 63 7.29 -7.09 20.02
CA LYS A 63 6.60 -7.01 21.32
C LYS A 63 7.58 -6.95 22.50
N LYS A 64 8.88 -6.79 22.24
CA LYS A 64 9.96 -6.80 23.22
C LYS A 64 10.76 -5.50 23.21
N ASP A 65 11.39 -5.23 24.35
CA ASP A 65 12.22 -4.06 24.57
C ASP A 65 13.68 -4.28 24.13
N LYS A 66 13.85 -4.75 22.90
CA LYS A 66 15.15 -4.90 22.24
C LYS A 66 14.98 -4.97 20.73
N PRO A 67 15.93 -4.48 19.94
CA PRO A 67 15.86 -4.58 18.50
C PRO A 67 15.97 -6.05 18.02
N VAL A 68 15.46 -6.29 16.82
CA VAL A 68 15.61 -7.55 16.09
C VAL A 68 16.20 -7.22 14.71
N ASN A 69 17.35 -7.80 14.40
CA ASN A 69 17.95 -7.71 13.07
C ASN A 69 17.33 -8.79 12.18
N ILE A 70 16.81 -8.39 11.02
CA ILE A 70 16.12 -9.25 10.06
C ILE A 70 17.02 -9.42 8.85
N TYR A 71 17.59 -10.62 8.68
CA TYR A 71 18.43 -10.97 7.53
C TYR A 71 17.62 -11.62 6.42
N ALA A 72 16.61 -12.40 6.76
CA ALA A 72 15.69 -13.00 5.80
C ALA A 72 14.32 -13.25 6.45
N ILE A 73 13.30 -13.33 5.61
CA ILE A 73 11.94 -13.70 6.01
C ILE A 73 11.56 -14.95 5.23
N HIS A 74 11.08 -15.94 5.97
CA HIS A 74 10.68 -17.24 5.44
C HIS A 74 9.21 -17.50 5.75
N ALA A 75 8.48 -18.08 4.80
CA ALA A 75 7.19 -18.71 5.05
C ALA A 75 7.38 -20.21 5.15
N VAL A 76 6.79 -20.83 6.17
CA VAL A 76 6.75 -22.28 6.35
C VAL A 76 5.30 -22.73 6.19
N PHE A 77 5.08 -23.75 5.38
CA PHE A 77 3.77 -24.29 5.04
C PHE A 77 3.53 -25.66 5.69
N HIS A 78 2.30 -26.15 5.59
CA HIS A 78 1.98 -27.53 5.96
C HIS A 78 2.90 -28.49 5.18
N ASN A 79 3.52 -29.46 5.89
CA ASN A 79 4.58 -30.38 5.42
C ASN A 79 6.03 -29.90 5.58
N ASP A 80 6.31 -28.90 6.44
CA ASP A 80 7.66 -28.42 6.77
C ASP A 80 8.45 -27.88 5.56
N LEU A 81 7.74 -27.55 4.47
CA LEU A 81 8.29 -26.86 3.32
C LEU A 81 8.41 -25.38 3.63
N TRP A 82 9.55 -24.79 3.30
CA TRP A 82 9.81 -23.38 3.52
C TRP A 82 10.10 -22.65 2.21
N LEU A 83 9.78 -21.37 2.19
CA LEU A 83 10.00 -20.45 1.08
C LEU A 83 10.66 -19.19 1.62
N GLU A 84 11.83 -18.84 1.09
CA GLU A 84 12.42 -17.52 1.30
C GLU A 84 11.55 -16.48 0.59
N LEU A 85 10.93 -15.58 1.34
CA LEU A 85 10.12 -14.50 0.79
C LEU A 85 10.99 -13.31 0.38
N ASP A 86 11.98 -13.00 1.21
CA ASP A 86 12.92 -11.91 0.94
C ASP A 86 14.18 -12.05 1.79
N LYS A 87 15.29 -11.49 1.29
CA LYS A 87 16.60 -11.52 1.93
C LYS A 87 17.26 -10.15 1.90
N TYR A 88 17.83 -9.75 3.03
CA TYR A 88 18.34 -8.40 3.27
C TYR A 88 19.84 -8.39 3.53
N SER A 89 20.54 -7.57 2.75
CA SER A 89 21.95 -7.23 2.95
C SER A 89 22.15 -5.77 2.55
N PRO A 90 22.23 -4.82 3.49
CA PRO A 90 22.32 -5.00 4.95
C PRO A 90 20.99 -5.46 5.61
N PRO A 91 21.04 -6.04 6.83
CA PRO A 91 19.83 -6.47 7.55
C PRO A 91 18.92 -5.30 7.90
N LYS A 92 17.61 -5.55 7.90
CA LYS A 92 16.61 -4.58 8.37
C LYS A 92 16.51 -4.64 9.89
N VAL A 93 16.49 -3.49 10.55
CA VAL A 93 16.41 -3.42 12.01
C VAL A 93 14.98 -3.09 12.42
N LEU A 94 14.33 -4.01 13.15
CA LEU A 94 13.05 -3.79 13.78
C LEU A 94 13.26 -3.31 15.21
N LYS A 95 13.01 -2.02 15.49
CA LYS A 95 13.30 -1.42 16.81
C LYS A 95 12.37 -1.96 17.90
N PRO A 96 12.71 -1.72 19.18
CA PRO A 96 11.82 -2.03 20.30
C PRO A 96 10.41 -1.47 20.08
N TYR A 97 9.39 -2.33 20.25
CA TYR A 97 7.96 -1.98 20.11
C TYR A 97 7.53 -1.36 18.77
N GLU A 98 8.38 -1.40 17.75
CA GLU A 98 8.09 -0.86 16.42
C GLU A 98 7.33 -1.88 15.56
N SER A 99 6.68 -1.39 14.50
CA SER A 99 6.18 -2.21 13.41
C SER A 99 6.80 -1.79 12.08
N LEU A 100 7.15 -2.79 11.26
CA LEU A 100 7.76 -2.62 9.96
C LEU A 100 6.91 -3.33 8.91
N SER A 101 6.44 -2.58 7.90
CA SER A 101 5.77 -3.15 6.72
C SER A 101 6.81 -3.40 5.63
N LEU A 102 6.74 -4.59 5.03
CA LEU A 102 7.67 -5.08 4.04
C LEU A 102 6.89 -5.65 2.85
N SER A 103 7.12 -5.10 1.66
CA SER A 103 6.66 -5.71 0.40
C SER A 103 7.56 -6.88 0.07
N MET A 104 6.96 -8.00 -0.30
CA MET A 104 7.67 -9.20 -0.72
C MET A 104 7.82 -9.22 -2.25
N ASN A 105 8.86 -9.88 -2.74
CA ASN A 105 9.10 -10.00 -4.17
C ASN A 105 8.27 -11.16 -4.76
N PRO A 106 7.69 -11.00 -5.95
CA PRO A 106 6.98 -12.09 -6.62
C PRO A 106 7.96 -13.14 -7.15
N TYR A 107 7.44 -14.34 -7.41
CA TYR A 107 8.12 -15.41 -8.13
C TYR A 107 7.31 -15.84 -9.35
N SER A 108 7.97 -16.49 -10.31
CA SER A 108 7.30 -17.04 -11.50
C SER A 108 6.71 -18.43 -11.27
N SER A 109 7.37 -19.26 -10.46
CA SER A 109 6.93 -20.62 -10.14
C SER A 109 7.62 -21.13 -8.88
N LEU A 110 6.97 -22.02 -8.15
CA LEU A 110 7.54 -22.75 -7.02
C LEU A 110 7.64 -24.23 -7.38
N ASN A 111 8.74 -24.86 -7.01
CA ASN A 111 8.97 -26.29 -7.24
C ASN A 111 9.62 -26.92 -6.00
N VAL A 112 9.27 -28.17 -5.73
CA VAL A 112 9.97 -29.03 -4.75
C VAL A 112 10.63 -30.15 -5.55
N GLY A 113 11.96 -30.07 -5.70
CA GLY A 113 12.67 -30.92 -6.65
C GLY A 113 12.22 -30.63 -8.09
N SER A 114 11.67 -31.65 -8.78
CA SER A 114 11.14 -31.54 -10.13
C SER A 114 9.66 -31.18 -10.21
N ASP A 115 8.94 -31.25 -9.08
CA ASP A 115 7.49 -31.14 -9.07
C ASP A 115 7.05 -29.72 -8.77
N LYS A 116 6.05 -29.24 -9.53
CA LYS A 116 5.44 -27.94 -9.29
C LYS A 116 4.74 -27.95 -7.93
N TYR A 117 5.00 -26.91 -7.14
CA TYR A 117 4.45 -26.74 -5.81
C TYR A 117 3.48 -25.55 -5.76
N GLU A 118 2.33 -25.76 -5.16
CA GLU A 118 1.30 -24.73 -4.94
C GLU A 118 1.02 -24.65 -3.44
N PRO A 119 1.61 -23.67 -2.73
CA PRO A 119 1.45 -23.55 -1.28
C PRO A 119 0.07 -23.03 -0.89
N ASP A 120 -0.38 -23.45 0.31
CA ASP A 120 -1.53 -22.84 0.98
C ASP A 120 -1.09 -21.63 1.80
N PHE A 121 -1.30 -20.43 1.27
CA PHE A 121 -0.94 -19.18 1.94
C PHE A 121 -1.82 -18.86 3.16
N MET A 122 -3.04 -19.41 3.27
CA MET A 122 -3.94 -19.07 4.38
C MET A 122 -3.37 -19.51 5.74
N ASN A 123 -2.56 -20.56 5.73
CA ASN A 123 -1.99 -21.19 6.93
C ASN A 123 -0.47 -21.05 7.02
N ALA A 124 0.12 -20.11 6.28
CA ALA A 124 1.56 -19.87 6.31
C ALA A 124 2.04 -19.38 7.69
N GLU A 125 3.11 -20.00 8.19
CA GLU A 125 3.82 -19.53 9.37
C GLU A 125 5.03 -18.70 8.96
N ILE A 126 5.16 -17.49 9.49
CA ILE A 126 6.26 -16.59 9.20
C ILE A 126 7.41 -16.79 10.19
N TYR A 127 8.61 -16.92 9.66
CA TYR A 127 9.86 -17.04 10.39
C TYR A 127 10.82 -15.93 9.97
N ILE A 128 11.58 -15.43 10.93
CA ILE A 128 12.61 -14.41 10.71
C ILE A 128 13.96 -15.03 11.01
N GLU A 129 14.89 -14.92 10.07
CA GLU A 129 16.29 -15.20 10.32
C GLU A 129 16.96 -13.98 10.95
N SER A 130 17.47 -14.14 12.18
CA SER A 130 17.99 -13.07 13.01
C SER A 130 19.27 -13.48 13.72
N ASP A 131 20.36 -12.78 13.43
CA ASP A 131 21.70 -13.00 13.99
C ASP A 131 22.09 -14.49 14.02
N ASP A 132 21.89 -15.18 15.15
CA ASP A 132 22.27 -16.57 15.41
C ASP A 132 21.10 -17.55 15.48
N LYS A 133 19.88 -17.13 15.15
CA LYS A 133 18.67 -17.94 15.33
C LYS A 133 17.55 -17.62 14.36
N VAL A 134 16.61 -18.55 14.27
CA VAL A 134 15.34 -18.34 13.59
C VAL A 134 14.26 -18.05 14.63
N ILE A 135 13.50 -16.98 14.43
CA ILE A 135 12.41 -16.54 15.29
C ILE A 135 11.10 -16.92 14.62
N LYS A 136 10.37 -17.88 15.19
CA LYS A 136 8.97 -18.14 14.82
C LYS A 136 8.11 -16.96 15.23
N CYS A 137 7.39 -16.36 14.28
CA CYS A 137 6.48 -15.25 14.56
C CYS A 137 5.11 -15.76 14.99
N GLU A 138 4.42 -14.96 15.82
CA GLU A 138 2.98 -15.10 16.03
C GLU A 138 2.26 -14.66 14.75
N SER A 139 2.14 -15.62 13.82
CA SER A 139 1.70 -15.38 12.46
C SER A 139 0.18 -15.36 12.39
N ARG A 140 -0.37 -14.35 11.72
CA ARG A 140 -1.79 -14.23 11.44
C ARG A 140 -1.97 -13.76 10.01
N TYR A 141 -2.67 -14.56 9.21
CA TYR A 141 -3.27 -14.03 7.99
C TYR A 141 -4.13 -12.82 8.35
N ARG A 142 -4.09 -11.78 7.51
CA ARG A 142 -4.92 -10.59 7.67
C ARG A 142 -6.25 -10.80 6.93
N PRO A 143 -7.33 -11.27 7.59
CA PRO A 143 -8.63 -11.38 6.94
C PRO A 143 -9.16 -9.99 6.58
N GLU A 144 -9.96 -9.91 5.52
CA GLU A 144 -10.72 -8.69 5.24
C GLU A 144 -11.82 -8.59 6.33
N LEU A 145 -11.61 -7.76 7.35
CA LEU A 145 -12.56 -7.59 8.47
C LEU A 145 -13.98 -7.16 8.04
N LEU A 146 -14.10 -6.68 6.81
CA LEU A 146 -15.34 -6.23 6.20
C LEU A 146 -15.94 -7.26 5.21
N GLU A 147 -15.48 -8.52 5.20
CA GLU A 147 -16.04 -9.62 4.37
C GLU A 147 -17.57 -9.75 4.53
N ARG A 148 -18.11 -9.39 5.69
CA ARG A 148 -19.56 -9.40 5.97
C ARG A 148 -20.35 -8.27 5.27
N TYR A 149 -19.68 -7.30 4.66
CA TYR A 149 -20.30 -6.19 3.96
C TYR A 149 -20.02 -6.30 2.47
N ALA A 150 -21.01 -5.95 1.64
CA ALA A 150 -20.79 -5.85 0.21
C ALA A 150 -19.77 -4.73 -0.09
N LYS A 151 -18.65 -5.09 -0.72
CA LYS A 151 -17.62 -4.15 -1.17
C LYS A 151 -18.15 -3.41 -2.41
N VAL A 152 -18.25 -2.09 -2.34
CA VAL A 152 -18.60 -1.28 -3.52
C VAL A 152 -17.43 -1.34 -4.49
N ALA A 153 -17.68 -1.85 -5.70
CA ALA A 153 -16.69 -1.87 -6.76
C ALA A 153 -16.43 -0.44 -7.26
N VAL A 154 -15.17 -0.03 -7.28
CA VAL A 154 -14.76 1.27 -7.82
C VAL A 154 -14.18 1.04 -9.21
N ASN A 155 -14.89 1.49 -10.23
CA ASN A 155 -14.35 1.57 -11.58
C ASN A 155 -13.78 2.98 -11.80
N ARG A 156 -12.49 3.09 -12.15
CA ARG A 156 -11.85 4.38 -12.49
C ARG A 156 -11.47 4.36 -13.95
N CYS A 157 -12.15 5.17 -14.74
CA CYS A 157 -11.78 5.41 -16.12
C CYS A 157 -11.03 6.73 -16.22
N SER A 158 -9.88 6.74 -16.89
CA SER A 158 -9.10 7.94 -17.11
C SER A 158 -8.55 8.00 -18.52
N TYR A 159 -8.27 9.22 -18.97
CA TYR A 159 -7.60 9.50 -20.23
C TYR A 159 -6.57 10.60 -20.00
N ASN A 160 -5.32 10.38 -20.45
CA ASN A 160 -4.18 11.28 -20.17
C ASN A 160 -4.05 11.66 -18.68
N GLY A 161 -4.35 10.74 -17.76
CA GLY A 161 -4.27 10.97 -16.31
C GLY A 161 -5.49 11.66 -15.68
N PHE A 162 -6.45 12.13 -16.48
CA PHE A 162 -7.68 12.75 -15.98
C PHE A 162 -8.82 11.74 -15.92
N VAL A 163 -9.50 11.66 -14.77
CA VAL A 163 -10.68 10.81 -14.59
C VAL A 163 -11.89 11.48 -15.23
N TYR A 164 -12.68 10.70 -15.96
CA TYR A 164 -13.93 11.16 -16.56
C TYR A 164 -15.06 10.17 -16.30
N ASP A 165 -16.29 10.66 -16.39
CA ASP A 165 -17.51 9.87 -16.19
C ASP A 165 -18.31 9.73 -17.49
N GLU A 166 -19.49 9.10 -17.39
CA GLU A 166 -20.37 8.86 -18.53
C GLU A 166 -20.96 10.13 -19.15
N THR A 167 -20.79 11.30 -18.53
CA THR A 167 -21.31 12.57 -19.03
C THR A 167 -20.41 13.20 -20.10
N VAL A 168 -19.15 12.76 -20.19
CA VAL A 168 -18.24 13.15 -21.27
C VAL A 168 -18.62 12.44 -22.56
N ALA A 169 -18.95 13.22 -23.59
CA ALA A 169 -19.31 12.71 -24.91
C ALA A 169 -18.09 12.63 -25.84
N TYR A 170 -17.16 13.59 -25.73
CA TYR A 170 -15.94 13.62 -26.53
C TYR A 170 -14.73 14.04 -25.70
N ILE A 171 -13.57 13.55 -26.12
CA ILE A 171 -12.27 13.93 -25.60
C ILE A 171 -11.47 14.55 -26.76
N LEU A 172 -11.04 15.80 -26.60
CA LEU A 172 -10.20 16.53 -27.53
C LEU A 172 -8.79 16.59 -26.97
N VAL A 173 -7.85 15.94 -27.63
CA VAL A 173 -6.42 16.07 -27.33
C VAL A 173 -5.83 17.05 -28.30
N TYR A 174 -5.13 18.07 -27.82
CA TYR A 174 -4.52 19.09 -28.68
C TYR A 174 -3.19 19.57 -28.10
N ILE A 175 -2.35 20.13 -28.96
CA ILE A 175 -1.09 20.74 -28.56
C ILE A 175 -1.19 22.25 -28.71
N LEU A 176 -1.08 22.95 -27.58
CA LEU A 176 -1.05 24.40 -27.48
C LEU A 176 0.22 24.83 -26.74
N ASP A 177 0.98 25.77 -27.31
CA ASP A 177 2.24 26.27 -26.72
C ASP A 177 3.24 25.16 -26.31
N ASN A 178 3.42 24.17 -27.19
CA ASN A 178 4.26 22.97 -26.97
C ASN A 178 3.84 22.09 -25.78
N SER A 179 2.63 22.28 -25.23
CA SER A 179 2.07 21.44 -24.18
C SER A 179 0.88 20.64 -24.71
N MET A 180 0.85 19.34 -24.42
CA MET A 180 -0.31 18.49 -24.70
C MET A 180 -1.40 18.78 -23.67
N LYS A 181 -2.60 19.07 -24.16
CA LYS A 181 -3.79 19.39 -23.38
C LYS A 181 -4.90 18.40 -23.71
N THR A 182 -5.76 18.12 -22.73
CA THR A 182 -6.88 17.19 -22.84
C THR A 182 -8.17 17.88 -22.43
N ALA A 183 -8.98 18.28 -23.40
CA ALA A 183 -10.32 18.83 -23.13
C ALA A 183 -11.41 17.76 -23.17
N PHE A 184 -12.36 17.89 -22.25
CA PHE A 184 -13.56 17.06 -22.18
C PHE A 184 -14.76 17.87 -22.65
N ILE A 185 -15.50 17.29 -23.58
CA ILE A 185 -16.75 17.85 -24.09
C ILE A 185 -17.89 17.06 -23.47
N HIS A 186 -18.63 17.70 -22.59
CA HIS A 186 -19.82 17.17 -21.95
C HIS A 186 -20.95 16.96 -22.96
N LYS A 187 -21.88 16.04 -22.70
CA LYS A 187 -23.06 15.77 -23.54
C LYS A 187 -23.88 17.03 -23.85
N SER A 188 -23.92 18.01 -22.94
CA SER A 188 -24.60 19.30 -23.14
C SER A 188 -23.88 20.27 -24.08
N GLY A 189 -22.65 19.95 -24.49
CA GLY A 189 -21.77 20.81 -25.28
C GLY A 189 -20.84 21.69 -24.48
N TYR A 190 -20.82 21.62 -23.15
CA TYR A 190 -19.82 22.31 -22.32
C TYR A 190 -18.44 21.70 -22.54
N ILE A 191 -17.42 22.55 -22.66
CA ILE A 191 -16.02 22.16 -22.85
C ILE A 191 -15.25 22.58 -21.60
N GLY A 192 -14.67 21.59 -20.92
CA GLY A 192 -13.87 21.78 -19.71
C GLY A 192 -12.65 20.88 -19.71
N ASN A 193 -11.96 20.83 -18.57
CA ASN A 193 -10.66 20.19 -18.38
C ASN A 193 -9.57 20.75 -19.31
N GLU A 194 -8.62 21.51 -18.77
CA GLU A 194 -7.52 22.11 -19.57
C GLU A 194 -7.95 23.01 -20.76
N TRP A 195 -9.25 23.26 -20.95
CA TRP A 195 -9.80 24.12 -21.99
C TRP A 195 -9.64 25.59 -21.62
N GLU A 196 -8.53 26.17 -22.07
CA GLU A 196 -8.13 27.56 -21.79
C GLU A 196 -8.60 28.54 -22.89
N LEU A 197 -9.57 28.13 -23.73
CA LEU A 197 -10.01 28.88 -24.91
C LEU A 197 -11.49 29.29 -24.83
N SER A 198 -11.84 30.32 -25.61
CA SER A 198 -13.23 30.73 -25.84
C SER A 198 -13.64 30.44 -27.30
N PRO A 199 -14.84 29.88 -27.54
CA PRO A 199 -15.90 29.56 -26.57
C PRO A 199 -15.64 28.25 -25.80
N ASN A 200 -16.22 28.13 -24.60
CA ASN A 200 -16.21 26.90 -23.79
C ASN A 200 -17.55 26.13 -23.84
N HIS A 201 -18.37 26.40 -24.84
CA HIS A 201 -19.66 25.76 -25.02
C HIS A 201 -20.03 25.70 -26.51
N LEU A 202 -20.60 24.60 -26.97
CA LEU A 202 -21.07 24.41 -28.35
C LEU A 202 -22.43 25.08 -28.63
N GLY A 203 -23.08 25.58 -27.58
CA GLY A 203 -24.43 26.17 -27.62
C GLY A 203 -25.58 25.14 -27.64
N GLN A 204 -25.25 23.85 -27.80
CA GLN A 204 -26.18 22.73 -27.96
C GLN A 204 -25.47 21.43 -27.58
N ASN A 205 -26.22 20.32 -27.50
CA ASN A 205 -25.67 19.01 -27.20
C ASN A 205 -24.57 18.61 -28.19
N ALA A 206 -23.53 17.95 -27.70
CA ALA A 206 -22.35 17.60 -28.49
C ALA A 206 -22.66 16.50 -29.53
N THR A 207 -22.28 16.73 -30.78
CA THR A 207 -22.37 15.79 -31.91
C THR A 207 -21.05 15.81 -32.69
N ASP A 208 -20.72 14.74 -33.42
CA ASP A 208 -19.52 14.69 -34.27
C ASP A 208 -19.42 15.96 -35.14
N GLN A 209 -20.54 16.36 -35.77
CA GLN A 209 -20.61 17.50 -36.67
C GLN A 209 -20.33 18.84 -35.98
N ASN A 210 -20.91 19.10 -34.80
CA ASN A 210 -20.72 20.40 -34.15
C ASN A 210 -19.40 20.50 -33.39
N VAL A 211 -18.84 19.37 -32.92
CA VAL A 211 -17.50 19.31 -32.33
C VAL A 211 -16.45 19.60 -33.41
N LEU A 212 -16.50 18.89 -34.53
CA LEU A 212 -15.61 19.15 -35.67
C LEU A 212 -15.82 20.56 -36.23
N GLY A 213 -17.08 20.97 -36.37
CA GLY A 213 -17.45 22.30 -36.85
C GLY A 213 -16.92 23.41 -35.96
N MET A 214 -16.90 23.23 -34.64
CA MET A 214 -16.38 24.21 -33.69
C MET A 214 -14.87 24.43 -33.86
N ILE A 215 -14.09 23.37 -34.11
CA ILE A 215 -12.65 23.47 -34.37
C ILE A 215 -12.37 24.34 -35.60
N VAL A 216 -13.09 24.09 -36.69
CA VAL A 216 -12.90 24.80 -37.97
C VAL A 216 -13.45 26.23 -37.89
N ALA A 217 -14.65 26.42 -37.34
CA ALA A 217 -15.31 27.73 -37.29
C ALA A 217 -14.54 28.75 -36.45
N ASN A 218 -13.93 28.31 -35.34
CA ASN A 218 -13.12 29.16 -34.47
C ASN A 218 -11.63 29.17 -34.85
N LYS A 219 -11.26 28.53 -35.98
CA LYS A 219 -9.88 28.43 -36.48
C LYS A 219 -8.91 27.78 -35.48
N PHE A 220 -9.41 26.90 -34.61
CA PHE A 220 -8.57 26.20 -33.65
C PHE A 220 -7.62 25.20 -34.33
N ASP A 221 -7.98 24.70 -35.52
CA ASP A 221 -7.09 23.94 -36.40
C ASP A 221 -5.80 24.68 -36.76
N LYS A 222 -5.80 26.03 -36.71
CA LYS A 222 -4.62 26.87 -36.97
C LYS A 222 -3.86 27.25 -35.72
N VAL A 223 -4.50 27.13 -34.55
CA VAL A 223 -3.90 27.44 -33.25
C VAL A 223 -3.23 26.19 -32.68
N PHE A 224 -3.86 25.03 -32.86
CA PHE A 224 -3.32 23.75 -32.44
C PHE A 224 -2.25 23.29 -33.42
N SER A 225 -1.06 22.95 -32.91
CA SER A 225 -0.03 22.32 -33.76
C SER A 225 -0.40 20.88 -34.14
N SER A 226 -1.23 20.23 -33.33
CA SER A 226 -1.86 18.95 -33.64
C SER A 226 -3.11 18.79 -32.77
N HIS A 227 -4.12 18.08 -33.27
CA HIS A 227 -5.29 17.71 -32.49
C HIS A 227 -5.90 16.38 -32.94
N VAL A 228 -6.55 15.68 -32.01
CA VAL A 228 -7.33 14.46 -32.26
C VAL A 228 -8.58 14.50 -31.38
N ILE A 229 -9.72 14.12 -31.95
CA ILE A 229 -10.98 14.02 -31.23
C ILE A 229 -11.37 12.55 -31.11
N TYR A 230 -11.78 12.14 -29.91
CA TYR A 230 -12.33 10.84 -29.62
C TYR A 230 -13.78 10.98 -29.17
N ARG A 231 -14.66 10.15 -29.71
CA ARG A 231 -16.01 9.96 -29.18
C ARG A 231 -15.97 8.87 -28.11
N VAL A 232 -16.59 9.16 -26.97
CA VAL A 232 -16.76 8.20 -25.88
C VAL A 232 -18.01 7.36 -26.18
N GLN A 233 -17.83 6.08 -26.51
CA GLN A 233 -18.96 5.16 -26.69
C GLN A 233 -19.45 4.61 -25.34
N SER A 234 -18.49 4.27 -24.49
CA SER A 234 -18.68 3.90 -23.09
C SER A 234 -17.40 4.23 -22.33
N LEU A 235 -17.43 4.15 -20.99
CA LEU A 235 -16.23 4.36 -20.18
C LEU A 235 -15.10 3.44 -20.66
N GLY A 236 -13.95 4.04 -20.99
CA GLY A 236 -12.76 3.35 -21.49
C GLY A 236 -12.80 2.95 -22.96
N ASN A 237 -13.93 3.11 -23.65
CA ASN A 237 -14.07 2.79 -25.06
C ASN A 237 -14.19 4.07 -25.89
N LEU A 238 -13.12 4.37 -26.61
CA LEU A 238 -12.94 5.59 -27.39
C LEU A 238 -12.81 5.26 -28.87
N VAL A 239 -13.54 5.99 -29.70
CA VAL A 239 -13.43 5.89 -31.16
C VAL A 239 -12.97 7.22 -31.72
N ALA A 240 -11.86 7.22 -32.45
CA ALA A 240 -11.35 8.41 -33.11
C ALA A 240 -12.40 8.94 -34.10
N VAL A 241 -12.76 10.21 -33.95
CA VAL A 241 -13.62 10.92 -34.89
C VAL A 241 -12.73 11.43 -36.01
N LYS A 242 -12.91 10.87 -37.20
CA LYS A 242 -12.20 11.34 -38.40
C LYS A 242 -12.93 12.56 -38.94
N ALA A 243 -12.17 13.62 -39.22
CA ALA A 243 -12.62 14.75 -40.02
C ALA A 243 -12.80 14.34 -41.49
#